data_AF-A0A1B7XAA5-F1
#
_entry.id   AF-A0A1B7XAA5-F1
#
_cell.length_a   1.000
_cell.length_b   1.000
_cell.length_c   1.000
_cell.angle_alpha   90.00
_cell.angle_beta   90.00
_cell.angle_gamma   90.00
#
_symmetry.space_group_name_H-M   'P 1'
#
loop_
_entity.id
_entity.type
_entity.pdbx_description
1 polymer ?
#
loop_
_entity_poly.entity_id
_entity_poly.type
_entity_poly.pdbx_seq_one_letter_code
_entity_poly.pdbx_strand_id
1 'polypeptide(L)'
;MSISASMYRTGADHELTPEEEEQKRFMYDNMAPRRRKFIDRIGYDNWDPFPKPNDPMELRMDISKRTTQQLVREFLQSHRGQYSNDYGRGALESAVGIVNKDEKYRGIFDFCVWYYNLLIEEGHIDHDD
;
A
#
# COMPACT_ATOMS: atom_id res chain seq x y z
N MET A 1 15.13 17.11 -21.24
CA MET A 1 15.57 17.29 -19.84
C MET A 1 16.38 16.06 -19.45
N SER A 2 17.69 16.21 -19.29
CA SER A 2 18.58 15.14 -18.85
C SER A 2 18.41 14.98 -17.33
N ILE A 3 17.93 13.83 -16.89
CA ILE A 3 17.82 13.52 -15.46
C ILE A 3 19.27 13.38 -14.95
N SER A 4 19.73 14.36 -14.17
CA SER A 4 21.06 14.36 -13.56
C SER A 4 21.21 13.15 -12.63
N ALA A 5 22.32 12.42 -12.77
CA ALA A 5 22.67 11.26 -11.95
C ALA A 5 22.71 11.54 -10.44
N SER A 6 22.67 12.83 -10.04
CA SER A 6 22.58 13.26 -8.64
C SER A 6 21.29 12.85 -7.92
N MET A 7 20.20 12.54 -8.63
CA MET A 7 18.92 12.18 -7.99
C MET A 7 18.89 10.77 -7.36
N TYR A 8 19.90 9.94 -7.62
CA TYR A 8 20.07 8.65 -6.94
C TYR A 8 20.98 8.75 -5.69
N ARG A 9 21.49 9.95 -5.35
CA ARG A 9 22.33 10.22 -4.18
C ARG A 9 21.53 10.37 -2.87
N THR A 10 20.49 9.57 -2.64
CA THR A 10 19.82 9.59 -1.33
C THR A 10 20.50 8.64 -0.32
N GLY A 11 21.61 7.96 -0.69
CA GLY A 11 22.30 7.00 0.18
C GLY A 11 23.77 7.29 0.53
N ALA A 12 24.50 8.10 -0.26
CA ALA A 12 25.95 7.94 -0.36
C ALA A 12 26.78 9.07 0.28
N ASP A 13 26.74 9.19 1.61
CA ASP A 13 27.77 9.93 2.38
C ASP A 13 28.29 9.05 3.55
N HIS A 14 28.50 7.75 3.34
CA HIS A 14 29.24 6.90 4.29
C HIS A 14 30.37 6.17 3.57
N GLU A 15 31.57 6.20 4.16
CA GLU A 15 32.70 5.40 3.69
C GLU A 15 32.44 3.93 4.04
N LEU A 16 32.58 3.05 3.05
CA LEU A 16 32.43 1.61 3.25
C LEU A 16 33.59 1.09 4.09
N THR A 17 33.29 0.20 5.03
CA THR A 17 34.33 -0.58 5.69
C THR A 17 34.97 -1.57 4.71
N PRO A 18 36.20 -2.06 4.97
CA PRO A 18 36.84 -3.06 4.11
C PRO A 18 35.98 -4.31 3.86
N GLU A 19 35.22 -4.74 4.87
CA GLU A 19 34.30 -5.88 4.77
C GLU A 19 33.11 -5.59 3.85
N GLU A 20 32.56 -4.36 3.90
CA GLU A 20 31.46 -3.94 3.03
C GLU A 20 31.91 -3.77 1.57
N GLU A 21 33.15 -3.38 1.32
CA GLU A 21 33.73 -3.35 -0.02
C GLU A 21 33.85 -4.76 -0.62
N GLU A 22 34.30 -5.74 0.18
CA GLU A 22 34.35 -7.14 -0.24
C GLU A 22 32.94 -7.68 -0.53
N GLN A 23 31.96 -7.34 0.31
CA GLN A 23 30.56 -7.70 0.10
C GLN A 23 29.97 -7.06 -1.16
N LYS A 24 30.19 -5.76 -1.37
CA LYS A 24 29.75 -5.04 -2.59
C LYS A 24 30.31 -5.71 -3.85
N ARG A 25 31.58 -6.11 -3.82
CA ARG A 25 32.25 -6.81 -4.93
C ARG A 25 31.66 -8.19 -5.16
N PHE A 26 31.50 -8.97 -4.10
CA PHE A 26 30.88 -10.29 -4.15
C PHE A 26 29.45 -10.23 -4.72
N MET A 27 28.64 -9.26 -4.29
CA MET A 27 27.28 -9.07 -4.80
C MET A 27 27.25 -8.76 -6.30
N TYR A 28 28.15 -7.90 -6.78
CA TYR A 28 28.26 -7.57 -8.20
C TYR A 28 28.68 -8.79 -9.04
N ASP A 29 29.70 -9.51 -8.59
CA ASP A 29 30.27 -10.66 -9.29
C ASP A 29 29.27 -11.82 -9.42
N ASN A 30 28.41 -12.00 -8.41
CA ASN A 30 27.35 -13.02 -8.42
C ASN A 30 26.04 -12.56 -9.09
N MET A 31 25.94 -11.30 -9.50
CA MET A 31 24.70 -10.75 -10.05
C MET A 31 24.44 -11.28 -11.47
N ALA A 32 23.18 -11.57 -11.84
CA ALA A 32 22.85 -11.96 -13.20
C ALA A 32 23.08 -10.79 -14.20
N PRO A 33 23.51 -11.04 -15.46
CA PRO A 33 23.82 -9.98 -16.43
C PRO A 33 22.69 -8.96 -16.65
N ARG A 34 21.42 -9.40 -16.59
CA ARG A 34 20.26 -8.51 -16.68
C ARG A 34 20.18 -7.48 -15.55
N ARG A 35 20.53 -7.88 -14.33
CA ARG A 35 20.52 -7.01 -13.15
C ARG A 35 21.74 -6.07 -13.10
N ARG A 36 22.90 -6.50 -13.65
CA ARG A 36 24.11 -5.67 -13.75
C ARG A 36 23.96 -4.48 -14.69
N LYS A 37 23.13 -4.57 -15.74
CA LYS A 37 22.91 -3.47 -16.71
C LYS A 37 22.63 -2.11 -16.08
N PHE A 38 21.91 -2.08 -14.95
CA PHE A 38 21.67 -0.83 -14.22
C PHE A 38 22.95 -0.29 -13.60
N ILE A 39 23.71 -1.15 -12.91
CA ILE A 39 24.99 -0.84 -12.26
C ILE A 39 26.02 -0.38 -13.30
N ASP A 40 26.14 -1.09 -14.42
CA ASP A 40 27.07 -0.74 -15.51
C ASP A 40 26.77 0.64 -16.08
N ARG A 41 25.49 1.04 -16.10
CA ARG A 41 25.03 2.34 -16.59
C ARG A 41 25.29 3.49 -15.61
N ILE A 42 25.22 3.25 -14.30
CA ILE A 42 25.50 4.27 -13.26
C ILE A 42 26.97 4.30 -12.84
N GLY A 43 27.72 3.22 -13.09
CA GLY A 43 29.09 2.98 -12.64
C GLY A 43 29.14 2.24 -11.30
N TYR A 44 30.04 1.26 -11.18
CA TYR A 44 30.21 0.45 -9.96
C TYR A 44 30.52 1.30 -8.71
N ASP A 45 31.33 2.34 -8.88
CA ASP A 45 31.70 3.24 -7.77
C ASP A 45 30.48 4.02 -7.25
N ASN A 46 29.56 4.39 -8.14
CA ASN A 46 28.33 5.11 -7.80
C ASN A 46 27.18 4.21 -7.33
N TRP A 47 27.36 2.89 -7.37
CA TRP A 47 26.35 1.93 -6.93
C TRP A 47 26.52 1.64 -5.44
N ASP A 48 25.50 1.94 -4.66
CA ASP A 48 25.43 1.58 -3.24
C ASP A 48 24.47 0.38 -3.06
N PRO A 49 24.98 -0.82 -2.73
CA PRO A 49 24.16 -1.99 -2.47
C PRO A 49 23.57 -2.02 -1.05
N PHE A 50 23.89 -1.06 -0.19
CA PHE A 50 23.47 -0.99 1.20
C PHE A 50 22.44 0.12 1.43
N PRO A 51 21.23 -0.01 0.84
CA PRO A 51 20.18 0.96 1.11
C PRO A 51 19.85 0.94 2.60
N LYS A 52 19.64 2.13 3.17
CA LYS A 52 19.13 2.25 4.54
C LYS A 52 17.82 1.45 4.66
N PRO A 53 17.57 0.81 5.82
CA PRO A 53 16.25 0.25 6.10
C PRO A 53 15.20 1.31 5.80
N ASN A 54 14.20 0.95 4.99
CA ASN A 54 13.09 1.86 4.74
C ASN A 54 12.49 2.30 6.07
N ASP A 55 12.07 3.55 6.15
CA ASP A 55 11.30 4.01 7.29
C ASP A 55 10.12 3.07 7.54
N PRO A 56 9.80 2.75 8.82
CA PRO A 56 8.66 1.91 9.14
C PRO A 56 7.42 2.51 8.49
N MET A 57 6.79 1.74 7.61
CA MET A 57 5.57 2.19 6.95
C MET A 57 4.48 2.40 8.00
N GLU A 58 3.97 3.63 8.12
CA GLU A 58 2.83 3.90 8.98
C GLU A 58 1.62 3.10 8.51
N LEU A 59 1.18 2.17 9.35
CA LEU A 59 0.01 1.35 9.06
C LEU A 59 -1.26 2.18 9.32
N ARG A 60 -1.90 2.65 8.25
CA ARG A 60 -3.21 3.31 8.36
C ARG A 60 -4.28 2.29 8.70
N MET A 61 -4.97 2.53 9.81
CA MET A 61 -6.05 1.69 10.32
C MET A 61 -7.26 2.55 10.68
N ASP A 62 -8.46 1.96 10.55
CA ASP A 62 -9.67 2.56 11.07
C ASP A 62 -9.80 2.37 12.59
N ILE A 63 -10.89 2.86 13.17
CA ILE A 63 -11.20 2.72 14.61
C ILE A 63 -11.28 1.26 15.08
N SER A 64 -11.61 0.34 14.18
CA SER A 64 -11.66 -1.11 14.44
C SER A 64 -10.29 -1.79 14.41
N LYS A 65 -9.21 -1.03 14.21
CA LYS A 65 -7.83 -1.50 14.08
C LYS A 65 -7.61 -2.42 12.86
N ARG A 66 -8.37 -2.19 11.78
CA ARG A 66 -8.19 -2.90 10.51
C ARG A 66 -7.60 -1.96 9.48
N THR A 67 -6.75 -2.53 8.62
CA THR A 67 -6.38 -1.85 7.37
C THR A 67 -7.56 -1.88 6.40
N THR A 68 -7.55 -1.00 5.40
CA THR A 68 -8.53 -1.05 4.29
C THR A 68 -8.66 -2.45 3.71
N GLN A 69 -7.54 -3.13 3.46
CA GLN A 69 -7.54 -4.47 2.85
C GLN A 69 -8.18 -5.51 3.76
N GLN A 70 -7.91 -5.46 5.06
CA GLN A 70 -8.52 -6.36 6.04
C GLN A 70 -10.03 -6.14 6.11
N LEU A 71 -10.47 -4.88 6.18
CA LEU A 71 -11.88 -4.52 6.26
C LEU A 71 -12.68 -5.02 5.05
N VAL A 72 -12.18 -4.78 3.83
CA VAL A 72 -12.83 -5.24 2.59
C VAL A 72 -12.84 -6.76 2.51
N ARG A 73 -11.74 -7.41 2.87
CA ARG A 73 -11.66 -8.88 2.84
C ARG A 73 -12.67 -9.51 3.80
N GLU A 74 -12.75 -9.01 5.04
CA GLU A 74 -13.72 -9.51 6.02
C GLU A 74 -15.16 -9.31 5.54
N PHE A 75 -15.48 -8.12 5.00
CA PHE A 75 -16.80 -7.83 4.45
C PHE A 75 -17.19 -8.76 3.29
N LEU A 76 -16.29 -8.95 2.32
CA LEU A 76 -16.56 -9.83 1.19
C LEU A 76 -16.62 -11.31 1.58
N GLN A 77 -15.95 -11.70 2.67
CA GLN A 77 -16.03 -13.05 3.22
C GLN A 77 -17.31 -13.29 4.03
N SER A 78 -17.83 -12.27 4.71
CA SER A 78 -19.10 -12.38 5.43
C SER A 78 -20.30 -12.44 4.49
N HIS A 79 -20.19 -11.85 3.30
CA HIS A 79 -21.22 -11.94 2.27
C HIS A 79 -21.20 -13.31 1.57
N ARG A 80 -22.19 -14.16 1.86
CA ARG A 80 -22.38 -15.45 1.17
C ARG A 80 -23.09 -15.22 -0.16
N GLY A 81 -22.38 -14.73 -1.17
CA GLY A 81 -22.94 -14.51 -2.50
C GLY A 81 -21.89 -14.25 -3.57
N GLN A 82 -22.27 -14.45 -4.84
CA GLN A 82 -21.46 -13.95 -5.96
C GLN A 82 -21.64 -12.44 -6.04
N TYR A 83 -20.54 -11.69 -5.97
CA TYR A 83 -20.53 -10.26 -6.17
C TYR A 83 -19.79 -9.90 -7.45
N SER A 84 -20.19 -8.79 -8.08
CA SER A 84 -19.52 -8.28 -9.28
C SER A 84 -18.21 -7.58 -8.92
N ASN A 85 -17.36 -7.35 -9.92
CA ASN A 85 -16.15 -6.55 -9.75
C ASN A 85 -16.46 -5.12 -9.28
N ASP A 86 -17.56 -4.54 -9.79
CA ASP A 86 -17.99 -3.19 -9.40
C ASP A 86 -18.44 -3.13 -7.94
N TYR A 87 -19.09 -4.19 -7.44
CA TYR A 87 -19.43 -4.31 -6.02
C TYR A 87 -18.16 -4.33 -5.15
N GLY A 88 -17.19 -5.17 -5.50
CA GLY A 88 -15.91 -5.23 -4.78
C GLY A 88 -15.16 -3.90 -4.81
N ARG A 89 -15.21 -3.19 -5.94
CA ARG A 89 -14.64 -1.85 -6.09
C ARG A 89 -15.34 -0.83 -5.19
N GLY A 90 -16.67 -0.83 -5.13
CA GLY A 90 -17.43 0.05 -4.26
C GLY A 90 -17.11 -0.17 -2.78
N ALA A 91 -16.97 -1.44 -2.35
CA ALA A 91 -16.55 -1.79 -1.00
C ALA A 91 -15.14 -1.26 -0.69
N LEU A 92 -14.20 -1.40 -1.63
CA LEU A 92 -12.83 -0.89 -1.49
C LEU A 92 -12.79 0.63 -1.39
N GLU A 93 -13.49 1.35 -2.27
CA GLU A 93 -13.55 2.82 -2.27
C GLU A 93 -14.13 3.34 -0.94
N SER A 94 -15.17 2.67 -0.44
CA SER A 94 -15.79 2.98 0.85
C SER A 94 -14.82 2.77 2.01
N ALA A 95 -14.13 1.62 2.05
CA ALA A 95 -13.15 1.32 3.10
C ALA A 95 -11.96 2.31 3.10
N VAL A 96 -11.51 2.76 1.92
CA VAL A 96 -10.45 3.77 1.81
C VAL A 96 -10.93 5.10 2.40
N GLY A 97 -12.14 5.53 2.04
CA GLY A 97 -12.74 6.74 2.55
C GLY A 97 -12.89 6.74 4.08
N ILE A 98 -13.36 5.62 4.65
CA ILE A 98 -13.52 5.43 6.09
C ILE A 98 -12.18 5.49 6.83
N VAL A 99 -11.18 4.72 6.38
CA VAL A 99 -9.84 4.70 7.02
C VAL A 99 -9.18 6.08 6.98
N ASN A 100 -9.38 6.83 5.89
CA ASN A 100 -8.84 8.18 5.73
C ASN A 100 -9.70 9.27 6.40
N LYS A 101 -10.84 8.94 7.00
CA LYS A 101 -11.78 9.89 7.63
C LYS A 101 -12.26 10.97 6.66
N ASP A 102 -12.55 10.60 5.42
CA ASP A 102 -13.08 11.51 4.42
C ASP A 102 -14.56 11.83 4.70
N GLU A 103 -14.88 13.11 4.86
CA GLU A 103 -16.23 13.61 5.16
C GLU A 103 -17.25 13.20 4.09
N LYS A 104 -16.85 13.03 2.82
CA LYS A 104 -17.73 12.51 1.78
C LYS A 104 -18.26 11.12 2.14
N TYR A 105 -17.36 10.23 2.57
CA TYR A 105 -17.72 8.86 2.89
C TYR A 105 -18.42 8.74 4.23
N ARG A 106 -18.15 9.66 5.17
CA ARG A 106 -18.95 9.82 6.38
C ARG A 106 -20.40 10.14 6.05
N GLY A 107 -20.64 11.15 5.20
CA GLY A 107 -22.00 11.49 4.77
C GLY A 107 -22.72 10.36 4.02
N ILE A 108 -21.99 9.63 3.16
CA ILE A 108 -22.54 8.43 2.49
C ILE A 108 -22.93 7.37 3.52
N PHE A 109 -22.07 7.07 4.49
CA PHE A 109 -22.34 6.07 5.52
C PHE A 109 -23.55 6.46 6.37
N ASP A 110 -23.60 7.70 6.86
CA ASP A 110 -24.70 8.23 7.68
C ASP A 110 -26.04 8.14 6.90
N PHE A 111 -26.03 8.47 5.60
CA PHE A 111 -27.21 8.34 4.75
C PHE A 111 -27.64 6.88 4.54
N CYS A 112 -26.71 5.96 4.26
CA CYS A 112 -27.02 4.54 4.09
C CYS A 112 -27.63 3.93 5.36
N VAL A 113 -27.09 4.26 6.54
CA VAL A 113 -27.63 3.80 7.83
C VAL A 113 -29.02 4.39 8.07
N TRP A 114 -29.20 5.69 7.84
CA TRP A 114 -30.52 6.34 7.95
C TRP A 114 -31.55 5.70 7.02
N TYR A 115 -31.20 5.46 5.75
CA TYR A 115 -32.09 4.87 4.76
C TYR A 115 -32.45 3.42 5.10
N TYR A 116 -31.48 2.62 5.58
CA TYR A 116 -31.76 1.26 6.05
C TYR A 116 -32.76 1.25 7.22
N ASN A 117 -32.58 2.15 8.20
CA ASN A 117 -33.52 2.28 9.31
C ASN A 117 -34.91 2.75 8.85
N LEU A 118 -34.99 3.68 7.89
CA LEU A 118 -36.26 4.12 7.31
C LEU A 118 -37.00 2.94 6.65
N LEU A 119 -36.30 2.08 5.91
CA LEU A 119 -36.90 0.90 5.29
C LEU A 119 -37.45 -0.10 6.33
N ILE A 120 -36.81 -0.23 7.48
CA ILE A 120 -37.34 -1.04 8.59
C ILE A 120 -38.61 -0.40 9.16
N GLU A 121 -38.60 0.92 9.41
CA GLU A 121 -39.76 1.65 9.93
C GLU A 121 -40.97 1.57 9.00
N GLU A 122 -40.74 1.59 7.69
CA GLU A 122 -41.79 1.48 6.66
C GLU A 122 -42.19 0.02 6.37
N GLY A 123 -41.54 -0.96 7.00
CA GLY A 123 -41.85 -2.39 6.84
C GLY A 123 -41.41 -2.98 5.49
N HIS A 124 -40.40 -2.39 4.86
CA HIS A 124 -39.80 -2.88 3.62
C HIS A 124 -38.69 -3.92 3.85
N ILE A 125 -38.09 -3.95 5.04
CA ILE A 125 -37.05 -4.89 5.45
C ILE A 125 -37.38 -5.38 6.87
N ASP A 126 -37.28 -6.68 7.10
CA ASP A 126 -37.41 -7.25 8.44
C ASP A 126 -36.10 -7.04 9.23
N HIS A 127 -36.21 -6.73 10.52
CA HIS A 127 -35.02 -6.44 11.35
C HIS A 127 -34.08 -7.66 11.52
N ASP A 128 -34.55 -8.86 11.17
CA ASP A 128 -33.89 -10.14 11.43
C ASP A 128 -33.17 -10.77 10.20
N ASP A 129 -33.19 -10.12 9.03
CA ASP A 129 -32.44 -10.53 7.82
C ASP A 129 -31.02 -9.90 7.74
#